data_AF-A0A1B1TRM1-F1
#
_entry.id   AF-A0A1B1TRM1-F1
#
_cell.length_a   1.000
_cell.length_b   1.000
_cell.length_c   1.000
_cell.angle_alpha   90.00
_cell.angle_beta   90.00
_cell.angle_gamma   90.00
#
_symmetry.space_group_name_H-M   'P 1'
#
loop_
_entity.id
_entity.type
_entity.pdbx_description
1 polymer ?
#
loop_
_entity_poly.entity_id
_entity_poly.type
_entity_poly.pdbx_seq_one_letter_code
_entity_poly.pdbx_strand_id
1 'polypeptide(L)'
;MTHHSTDFSHLAKQLEAYTRKYAHEVLLLHLGHGEIEDQIIIFKGFSSSLMQPTDFNPDNPVLAEMPILRIDRLQSPYNPNQPIFLEQNLSLEKMQRYLSEAGIA
;
A
#
# COMPACT_ATOMS: atom_id res chain seq x y z
N MET A 1 -14.88 -19.84 8.54
CA MET A 1 -15.39 -18.75 7.68
C MET A 1 -14.25 -17.78 7.47
N THR A 2 -13.39 -18.03 6.48
CA THR A 2 -12.16 -17.28 6.21
C THR A 2 -12.37 -16.44 4.95
N HIS A 3 -12.98 -15.26 5.11
CA HIS A 3 -13.23 -14.28 4.05
C HIS A 3 -12.33 -13.04 4.23
N HIS A 4 -11.02 -13.21 4.43
CA HIS A 4 -10.10 -12.05 4.57
C HIS A 4 -9.02 -11.99 3.49
N SER A 5 -8.62 -13.11 2.88
CA SER A 5 -7.53 -13.09 1.89
C SER A 5 -7.92 -12.51 0.52
N THR A 6 -9.20 -12.52 0.14
CA THR A 6 -9.66 -12.07 -1.19
C THR A 6 -9.67 -10.54 -1.32
N ASP A 7 -9.98 -9.82 -0.23
CA ASP A 7 -10.18 -8.37 -0.27
C ASP A 7 -8.86 -7.60 -0.39
N PHE A 8 -7.80 -8.08 0.27
CA PHE A 8 -6.49 -7.42 0.23
C PHE A 8 -5.82 -7.56 -1.13
N SER A 9 -5.90 -8.74 -1.75
CA SER A 9 -5.39 -8.97 -3.11
C SER A 9 -6.07 -8.06 -4.14
N HIS A 10 -7.38 -7.82 -3.97
CA HIS A 10 -8.13 -6.91 -4.82
C HIS A 10 -7.68 -5.47 -4.63
N LEU A 11 -7.62 -5.01 -3.37
CA LEU A 11 -7.18 -3.66 -3.04
C LEU A 11 -5.76 -3.36 -3.55
N ALA A 12 -4.82 -4.30 -3.39
CA ALA A 12 -3.46 -4.14 -3.89
C ALA A 12 -3.44 -3.87 -5.41
N LYS A 13 -4.22 -4.63 -6.20
CA LYS A 13 -4.35 -4.42 -7.64
C LYS A 13 -4.94 -3.05 -7.99
N GLN A 14 -5.92 -2.58 -7.21
CA GLN A 14 -6.50 -1.25 -7.42
C GLN A 14 -5.47 -0.15 -7.16
N LEU A 15 -4.68 -0.27 -6.09
CA LEU A 15 -3.62 0.69 -5.76
C LEU A 15 -2.46 0.65 -6.79
N GLU A 16 -2.12 -0.52 -7.32
CA GLU A 16 -1.18 -0.67 -8.43
C GLU A 16 -1.72 -0.03 -9.72
N ALA A 17 -2.98 -0.26 -10.06
CA ALA A 17 -3.63 0.40 -11.19
C ALA A 17 -3.63 1.93 -11.03
N TYR A 18 -3.84 2.41 -9.80
CA TYR A 18 -3.81 3.84 -9.47
C TYR A 18 -2.44 4.45 -9.76
N THR A 19 -1.37 3.87 -9.22
CA THR A 19 -0.01 4.40 -9.43
C THR A 19 0.49 4.21 -10.87
N ARG A 20 -0.10 3.28 -11.64
CA ARG A 20 0.12 3.18 -13.09
C ARG A 20 -0.51 4.36 -13.85
N LYS A 21 -1.71 4.79 -13.44
CA LYS A 21 -2.41 5.95 -14.02
C LYS A 21 -1.76 7.27 -13.60
N TYR A 22 -1.39 7.39 -12.33
CA TYR A 22 -0.73 8.56 -11.74
C TYR A 22 0.75 8.27 -11.49
N ALA A 23 1.53 8.11 -12.56
CA ALA A 23 2.95 7.72 -12.48
C ALA A 23 3.88 8.77 -11.82
N HIS A 24 3.35 9.96 -11.50
CA HIS A 24 4.02 10.99 -10.71
C HIS A 24 3.78 10.83 -9.19
N GLU A 25 2.96 9.85 -8.80
CA GLU A 25 2.64 9.54 -7.42
C GLU A 25 3.21 8.19 -6.99
N VAL A 26 3.48 8.11 -5.69
CA VAL A 26 3.94 6.94 -4.97
C VAL A 26 3.01 6.78 -3.77
N LEU A 27 2.54 5.57 -3.52
CA LEU A 27 1.77 5.27 -2.31
C LEU A 27 2.68 4.60 -1.29
N LEU A 28 2.68 5.10 -0.05
CA LEU A 28 3.30 4.43 1.08
C LEU A 28 2.20 3.98 2.03
N LEU A 29 2.00 2.67 2.11
CA LEU A 29 1.06 2.04 3.02
C LEU A 29 1.79 1.73 4.32
N HIS A 30 1.23 2.16 5.44
CA HIS A 30 1.68 1.75 6.77
C HIS A 30 0.73 0.67 7.27
N LEU A 31 1.27 -0.51 7.51
CA LEU A 31 0.56 -1.67 8.03
C LEU A 31 0.93 -1.86 9.50
N GLY A 32 0.01 -2.35 10.31
CA GLY A 32 0.32 -2.58 11.73
C GLY A 32 -0.73 -3.37 12.49
N HIS A 33 -0.29 -4.21 13.42
CA HIS A 33 -1.16 -4.83 14.42
C HIS A 33 -0.39 -4.98 15.73
N GLY A 34 -0.76 -4.19 16.75
CA GLY A 34 -0.02 -4.15 18.01
C GLY A 34 1.38 -3.59 17.81
N GLU A 35 2.40 -4.39 18.16
CA GLU A 35 3.82 -4.01 18.07
C GLU A 35 4.47 -4.35 16.72
N ILE A 36 3.74 -5.04 15.84
CA ILE A 36 4.23 -5.40 14.50
C ILE A 36 3.83 -4.30 13.54
N GLU A 37 4.79 -3.73 12.81
CA GLU A 37 4.58 -2.76 11.74
C GLU A 37 5.29 -3.20 10.46
N ASP A 38 4.71 -2.87 9.30
CA ASP A 38 5.36 -2.99 8.00
C ASP A 38 5.01 -1.78 7.13
N GLN A 39 5.81 -1.54 6.10
CA GLN A 39 5.57 -0.50 5.11
C GLN A 39 5.64 -1.08 3.70
N ILE A 40 4.62 -0.80 2.89
CA ILE A 40 4.60 -1.16 1.47
C ILE A 40 4.66 0.11 0.64
N ILE A 41 5.62 0.17 -0.28
CA ILE A 41 5.65 1.19 -1.32
C ILE A 41 4.99 0.64 -2.59
N ILE A 42 4.13 1.45 -3.22
CA ILE A 42 3.53 1.14 -4.52
C ILE A 42 3.89 2.25 -5.49
N PHE A 43 4.50 1.89 -6.62
CA PHE A 43 4.95 2.84 -7.63
C PHE A 43 4.85 2.24 -9.03
N LYS A 44 4.25 3.00 -9.97
CA LYS A 44 4.08 2.61 -11.38
C LYS A 44 3.49 1.20 -11.57
N GLY A 45 2.61 0.78 -10.66
CA GLY A 45 1.94 -0.52 -10.70
C GLY A 45 2.75 -1.69 -10.16
N PHE A 46 3.79 -1.42 -9.36
CA PHE A 46 4.53 -2.45 -8.62
C PHE A 46 4.49 -2.14 -7.13
N SER A 47 4.29 -3.17 -6.31
CA SER A 47 4.30 -3.10 -4.84
C SER A 47 5.56 -3.77 -4.26
N SER A 48 6.11 -3.22 -3.18
CA SER A 48 7.31 -3.74 -2.49
C SER A 48 7.25 -3.45 -0.99
N SER A 49 7.50 -4.45 -0.14
CA SER A 49 7.64 -4.27 1.32
C SER A 49 9.03 -3.71 1.66
N LEU A 50 9.09 -2.80 2.64
CA LEU A 50 10.29 -2.08 3.06
C LEU A 50 10.91 -2.62 4.36
N MET A 51 10.15 -3.31 5.22
CA MET A 51 10.63 -3.67 6.57
C MET A 51 10.94 -5.15 6.75
N GLN A 52 10.47 -6.05 5.88
CA GLN A 52 10.68 -7.49 6.13
C GLN A 52 11.80 -8.11 5.27
N PRO A 53 12.92 -8.55 5.88
CA PRO A 53 13.57 -9.78 5.45
C PRO A 53 12.53 -10.89 5.56
N THR A 54 12.45 -11.74 4.53
CA THR A 54 11.58 -12.92 4.49
C THR A 54 11.62 -13.65 5.82
N ASP A 55 10.47 -13.82 6.48
CA ASP A 55 10.35 -14.91 7.44
C ASP A 55 10.70 -16.19 6.67
N PHE A 56 11.65 -16.98 7.18
CA PHE A 56 12.24 -18.12 6.45
C PHE A 56 11.25 -19.29 6.32
N ASN A 57 10.01 -19.10 6.79
CA ASN A 57 8.93 -20.06 6.75
C ASN A 57 8.09 -19.87 5.47
N PRO A 58 8.26 -20.72 4.44
CA PRO A 58 7.61 -20.57 3.13
C PRO A 58 6.08 -20.70 3.17
N ASP A 59 5.51 -21.07 4.32
CA ASP A 59 4.07 -21.24 4.51
C ASP A 59 3.35 -20.00 5.08
N ASN A 60 4.06 -18.92 5.45
CA ASN A 60 3.45 -17.74 6.07
C ASN A 60 3.51 -16.48 5.17
N PRO A 61 2.42 -16.11 4.48
CA PRO A 61 2.40 -14.91 3.65
C PRO A 61 2.38 -13.64 4.50
N VAL A 62 3.57 -13.08 4.72
CA VAL A 62 3.85 -11.81 5.43
C VAL A 62 2.91 -10.65 5.05
N LEU A 63 2.57 -10.51 3.77
CA LEU A 63 1.76 -9.40 3.27
C LEU A 63 0.25 -9.55 3.57
N ALA A 64 -0.20 -10.74 3.97
CA ALA A 64 -1.62 -11.11 3.94
C ALA A 64 -2.38 -10.86 5.26
N GLU A 65 -1.71 -10.48 6.36
CA GLU A 65 -2.33 -10.51 7.70
C GLU A 65 -2.39 -9.17 8.45
N MET A 66 -1.84 -8.07 7.92
CA MET A 66 -1.77 -6.80 8.65
C MET A 66 -2.71 -5.73 8.08
N PRO A 67 -3.54 -5.08 8.92
CA PRO A 67 -4.44 -4.03 8.45
C PRO A 67 -3.67 -2.76 8.06
N ILE A 68 -4.15 -2.08 7.03
CA ILE A 68 -3.66 -0.75 6.65
C ILE A 68 -4.08 0.26 7.72
N LEU A 69 -3.11 0.84 8.40
CA LEU A 69 -3.32 1.89 9.38
C LEU A 69 -3.54 3.24 8.70
N ARG A 70 -2.72 3.53 7.69
CA ARG A 70 -2.78 4.77 6.91
C ARG A 70 -2.06 4.63 5.57
N ILE A 71 -2.38 5.54 4.66
CA ILE A 71 -1.74 5.65 3.35
C ILE A 71 -1.21 7.08 3.19
N ASP A 72 0.03 7.21 2.74
CA ASP A 72 0.59 8.49 2.32
C ASP A 72 0.71 8.51 0.79
N ARG A 73 0.42 9.67 0.19
CA ARG A 73 0.66 9.96 -1.22
C ARG A 73 1.90 10.83 -1.31
N LEU A 74 2.89 10.37 -2.07
CA LEU A 74 4.17 11.03 -2.24
C LEU A 74 4.42 11.34 -3.71
N GLN A 75 5.28 12.33 -3.95
CA GLN A 75 5.74 12.67 -5.29
C GLN A 75 6.86 11.72 -5.74
N SER A 76 6.79 11.30 -7.00
CA SER A 76 7.89 10.64 -7.71
C SER A 76 8.82 11.68 -8.37
N PRO A 77 10.15 11.43 -8.42
CA PRO A 77 10.85 10.22 -7.96
C PRO A 77 10.90 10.13 -6.43
N TYR A 78 10.69 8.93 -5.90
CA TYR A 78 10.77 8.67 -4.47
C TYR A 78 12.22 8.77 -3.98
N ASN A 79 12.45 9.64 -2.99
CA ASN A 79 13.71 9.70 -2.26
C ASN A 79 13.44 9.31 -0.79
N PRO A 80 13.90 8.13 -0.32
CA PRO A 80 13.65 7.69 1.06
C PRO A 80 14.29 8.59 2.12
N ASN A 81 15.36 9.33 1.78
CA ASN A 81 16.01 10.26 2.71
C ASN A 81 15.31 11.62 2.78
N GLN A 82 14.50 11.95 1.77
CA GLN A 82 13.76 13.21 1.67
C GLN A 82 12.43 13.01 0.92
N PRO A 83 11.48 12.27 1.53
CA PRO A 83 10.18 12.05 0.92
C PRO A 83 9.42 13.36 0.75
N ILE A 84 8.83 13.57 -0.43
CA ILE A 84 7.96 14.72 -0.71
C ILE A 84 6.53 14.25 -0.62
N PHE A 85 5.83 14.63 0.43
CA PHE A 85 4.43 14.25 0.65
C PHE A 85 3.49 15.18 -0.12
N LEU A 86 2.64 14.60 -0.97
CA LEU A 86 1.48 15.26 -1.56
C LEU A 86 0.33 15.29 -0.56
N GLU A 87 0.16 14.19 0.20
CA GLU A 87 -0.85 14.05 1.23
C GLU A 87 -0.48 12.94 2.23
N GLN A 88 -0.82 13.11 3.50
CA GLN A 88 -0.42 12.20 4.57
C GLN A 88 -1.62 11.70 5.37
N ASN A 89 -1.43 10.55 6.02
CA ASN A 89 -2.36 9.95 6.97
C ASN A 89 -3.76 9.72 6.38
N LEU A 90 -3.83 9.28 5.13
CA LEU A 90 -5.10 8.94 4.48
C LEU A 90 -5.70 7.70 5.12
N SER A 91 -6.99 7.78 5.42
CA SER A 91 -7.80 6.60 5.70
C SER A 91 -8.02 5.78 4.43
N LEU A 92 -8.32 4.49 4.61
CA LEU A 92 -8.67 3.62 3.49
C LEU A 92 -9.90 4.14 2.72
N GLU A 93 -10.90 4.67 3.43
CA GLU A 93 -12.09 5.28 2.80
C GLU A 93 -11.72 6.45 1.89
N LYS A 94 -10.80 7.32 2.33
CA LYS A 94 -10.35 8.43 1.49
C LYS A 94 -9.57 7.94 0.28
N MET A 95 -8.74 6.91 0.44
CA MET A 95 -8.08 6.27 -0.70
C MET A 95 -9.07 5.64 -1.69
N GLN A 96 -10.14 5.01 -1.21
CA GLN A 96 -11.22 4.48 -2.05
C GLN A 96 -11.89 5.57 -2.89
N ARG A 97 -12.02 6.79 -2.36
CA ARG A 97 -12.52 7.93 -3.15
C ARG A 97 -11.55 8.29 -4.28
N TYR A 98 -10.24 8.32 -4.03
CA TYR A 98 -9.24 8.52 -5.10
C TYR A 98 -9.29 7.42 -6.16
N LEU A 99 -9.48 6.16 -5.75
CA LEU A 99 -9.65 5.04 -6.69
C LEU A 99 -10.90 5.22 -7.56
N SER A 100 -12.04 5.59 -6.94
CA SER A 100 -13.29 5.84 -7.66
C SER A 100 -13.19 7.02 -8.63
N GLU A 101 -12.60 8.14 -8.20
CA GLU A 101 -12.33 9.31 -9.05
C GLU A 101 -11.37 8.98 -10.20
N ALA A 102 -10.46 8.02 -9.99
CA ALA A 102 -9.60 7.48 -11.02
C ALA A 102 -10.31 6.50 -11.98
N GLY A 103 -11.55 6.12 -11.72
CA GLY A 103 -12.30 5.11 -12.47
C GLY A 103 -11.77 3.69 -12.27
N ILE A 104 -11.18 3.41 -11.10
CA ILE A 104 -10.65 2.10 -10.71
C ILE A 104 -11.69 1.46 -9.77
N ALA A 105 -12.21 0.31 -10.18
CA ALA A 105 -13.26 -0.45 -9.48
C ALA A 105 -12.72 -1.74 -8.86
#